data_AF-A6IB79-F1
#
_entry.id   AF-A6IB79-F1
#
_cell.length_a   1.000
_cell.length_b   1.000
_cell.length_c   1.000
_cell.angle_alpha   90.00
_cell.angle_beta   90.00
_cell.angle_gamma   90.00
#
_symmetry.space_group_name_H-M   'P 1'
#
loop_
_entity.id
_entity.type
_entity.pdbx_description
1 polymer ?
#
loop_
_entity_poly.entity_id
_entity_poly.type
_entity_poly.pdbx_seq_one_letter_code
_entity_poly.pdbx_strand_id
1 'polypeptide(L)'
;MEKKRSMFLLQYALAMKHNEIQRLEMLATREENRLERAEKFLEKDASLFDEFLRENDRNSVQAMRLAEKETKIKTEKIVEIRELTAQITSIKSEISKFEDTLKHYKIYKDFLYKVSPKEWLDEQKEKHLALKRAKESTELKSILVGDKGSGIKSKPSSLWKEVHSLKKITKFSRPGKTLSSSTQSLPQVGHPSQHSELDSTLSSSTLPSQDETDSDGEELALYFTEPHQLLDVFTKLEEQNLSLIQNTQEMEETLDELNVTLKNTQIRMDREVNLLKQWISTMMISISKEEESAAELELKARVFHFGEYQGDQQDKMLESLNHKVLDVYRNCVGMQQEANLGTVQMLTVVEHQLDELLENLERVPQIKIEQAEKVKERERRMRLREEKARMQKQLQEERLQRARARAQAKIKKKRGRKLLCRSHPPVIKVKEVHEQTLMDKDKEEMLFFFT
;
A
#
# COMPACT_ATOMS: atom_id res chain seq x y z
N MET A 1 93.53 106.99 127.78
CA MET A 1 93.81 105.60 127.33
C MET A 1 92.66 104.98 126.53
N GLU A 2 91.40 105.13 126.96
CA GLU A 2 90.24 104.47 126.34
C GLU A 2 90.10 104.65 124.82
N LYS A 3 90.27 105.88 124.30
CA LYS A 3 90.27 106.14 122.84
C LYS A 3 91.25 105.27 122.04
N LYS A 4 92.37 104.83 122.64
CA LYS A 4 93.33 103.91 121.98
C LYS A 4 92.85 102.45 122.04
N ARG A 5 92.25 102.02 123.15
CA ARG A 5 91.71 100.65 123.32
C ARG A 5 90.45 100.41 122.47
N SER A 6 89.55 101.40 122.40
CA SER A 6 88.37 101.33 121.52
C SER A 6 88.77 101.36 120.04
N MET A 7 89.74 102.19 119.65
CA MET A 7 90.31 102.19 118.31
C MET A 7 90.91 100.83 117.94
N PHE A 8 91.68 100.20 118.84
CA PHE A 8 92.27 98.88 118.59
C PHE A 8 91.22 97.75 118.48
N LEU A 9 90.20 97.74 119.34
CA LEU A 9 89.09 96.78 119.25
C LEU A 9 88.29 96.96 117.96
N LEU A 10 88.06 98.22 117.53
CA LEU A 10 87.40 98.51 116.26
C LEU A 10 88.28 98.09 115.07
N GLN A 11 89.59 98.35 115.11
CA GLN A 11 90.56 97.85 114.12
C GLN A 11 90.58 96.32 114.06
N TYR A 12 90.58 95.63 115.19
CA TYR A 12 90.56 94.16 115.24
C TYR A 12 89.23 93.59 114.72
N ALA A 13 88.09 94.17 115.11
CA ALA A 13 86.78 93.77 114.59
C ALA A 13 86.66 94.04 113.09
N LEU A 14 87.18 95.18 112.60
CA LEU A 14 87.29 95.46 111.18
C LEU A 14 88.20 94.45 110.48
N ALA A 15 89.37 94.10 111.03
CA ALA A 15 90.28 93.11 110.45
C ALA A 15 89.69 91.69 110.40
N MET A 16 88.96 91.27 111.45
CA MET A 16 88.22 90.01 111.47
C MET A 16 87.08 90.01 110.44
N LYS A 17 86.35 91.13 110.30
CA LYS A 17 85.30 91.27 109.27
C LYS A 17 85.89 91.30 107.86
N HIS A 18 87.01 91.98 107.62
CA HIS A 18 87.70 91.94 106.33
C HIS A 18 88.20 90.52 105.99
N ASN A 19 88.77 89.78 106.95
CA ASN A 19 89.16 88.38 106.72
C ASN A 19 87.95 87.48 106.40
N GLU A 20 86.82 87.64 107.10
CA GLU A 20 85.63 86.83 106.83
C GLU A 20 84.94 87.22 105.51
N ILE A 21 84.93 88.51 105.17
CA ILE A 21 84.51 88.99 103.83
C ILE A 21 85.40 88.36 102.76
N GLN A 22 86.72 88.44 102.90
CA GLN A 22 87.68 87.84 101.96
C GLN A 22 87.54 86.31 101.86
N ARG A 23 87.22 85.62 102.96
CA ARG A 23 86.91 84.18 102.98
C ARG A 23 85.61 83.88 102.21
N LEU A 24 84.56 84.67 102.42
CA LEU A 24 83.28 84.51 101.74
C LEU A 24 83.38 84.87 100.25
N GLU A 25 84.16 85.89 99.87
CA GLU A 25 84.52 86.21 98.49
C GLU A 25 85.28 85.05 97.83
N MET A 26 86.26 84.46 98.52
CA MET A 26 86.98 83.27 98.04
C MET A 26 86.08 82.03 97.89
N LEU A 27 85.02 81.89 98.70
CA LEU A 27 84.05 80.80 98.57
C LEU A 27 83.04 81.07 97.45
N ALA A 28 82.52 82.30 97.37
CA ALA A 28 81.60 82.74 96.33
C ALA A 28 82.24 82.62 94.94
N THR A 29 83.44 83.17 94.75
CA THR A 29 84.20 83.02 93.50
C THR A 29 84.48 81.55 93.17
N ARG A 30 84.75 80.69 94.16
CA ARG A 30 84.97 79.24 93.92
C ARG A 30 83.70 78.52 93.45
N GLU A 31 82.55 78.85 94.03
CA GLU A 31 81.25 78.31 93.63
C GLU A 31 80.74 78.89 92.31
N GLU A 32 80.96 80.18 92.06
CA GLU A 32 80.67 80.83 90.78
C GLU A 32 81.50 80.19 89.66
N ASN A 33 82.81 79.99 89.85
CA ASN A 33 83.64 79.21 88.94
C ASN A 33 83.19 77.74 88.81
N ARG A 34 82.46 77.16 89.78
CA ARG A 34 81.91 75.79 89.71
C ARG A 34 80.62 75.76 88.89
N LEU A 35 79.74 76.74 89.10
CA LEU A 35 78.50 76.94 88.34
C LEU A 35 78.81 77.28 86.88
N GLU A 36 79.71 78.24 86.63
CA GLU A 36 80.12 78.64 85.28
C GLU A 36 80.71 77.44 84.49
N ARG A 37 81.45 76.55 85.16
CA ARG A 37 81.90 75.29 84.55
C ARG A 37 80.74 74.34 84.24
N ALA A 38 79.79 74.18 85.15
CA ALA A 38 78.62 73.30 84.95
C ALA A 38 77.69 73.84 83.84
N GLU A 39 77.47 75.15 83.79
CA GLU A 39 76.73 75.85 82.73
C GLU A 39 77.41 75.63 81.36
N LYS A 40 78.72 75.84 81.27
CA LYS A 40 79.52 75.55 80.06
C LYS A 40 79.54 74.07 79.66
N PHE A 41 79.22 73.13 80.56
CA PHE A 41 79.02 71.72 80.20
C PHE A 41 77.60 71.49 79.67
N LEU A 42 76.58 72.02 80.36
CA LEU A 42 75.18 71.89 79.94
C LEU A 42 74.92 72.57 78.58
N GLU A 43 75.53 73.71 78.31
CA GLU A 43 75.46 74.42 77.02
C GLU A 43 76.09 73.60 75.88
N LYS A 44 77.18 72.86 76.15
CA LYS A 44 77.79 71.94 75.19
C LYS A 44 76.92 70.71 74.94
N ASP A 45 76.35 70.13 75.99
CA ASP A 45 75.46 68.97 75.86
C ASP A 45 74.17 69.33 75.11
N ALA A 46 73.61 70.52 75.36
CA ALA A 46 72.49 71.06 74.59
C ALA A 46 72.88 71.27 73.11
N SER A 47 74.05 71.85 72.85
CA SER A 47 74.57 72.05 71.47
C SER A 47 74.76 70.73 70.71
N LEU A 48 75.28 69.70 71.39
CA LEU A 48 75.45 68.35 70.87
C LEU A 48 74.10 67.64 70.63
N PHE A 49 73.12 67.84 71.51
CA PHE A 49 71.78 67.28 71.34
C PHE A 49 71.04 67.93 70.16
N ASP A 50 71.12 69.25 70.01
CA ASP A 50 70.58 69.95 68.84
C ASP A 50 71.27 69.51 67.55
N GLU A 51 72.59 69.22 67.57
CA GLU A 51 73.30 68.66 66.43
C GLU A 51 72.84 67.23 66.10
N PHE A 52 72.62 66.39 67.12
CA PHE A 52 72.07 65.05 66.96
C PHE A 52 70.65 65.07 66.39
N LEU A 53 69.77 65.97 66.85
CA LEU A 53 68.42 66.14 66.29
C LEU A 53 68.49 66.58 64.82
N ARG A 54 69.30 67.60 64.50
CA ARG A 54 69.49 68.05 63.11
C ARG A 54 69.97 66.92 62.20
N GLU A 55 70.90 66.08 62.64
CA GLU A 55 71.41 64.97 61.84
C GLU A 55 70.41 63.81 61.76
N ASN A 56 69.63 63.54 62.83
CA ASN A 56 68.56 62.55 62.81
C ASN A 56 67.44 62.94 61.84
N ASP A 57 66.95 64.18 61.91
CA ASP A 57 65.94 64.72 60.99
C ASP A 57 66.47 64.71 59.55
N ARG A 58 67.74 65.12 59.34
CA ARG A 58 68.39 65.08 58.03
C ARG A 58 68.44 63.66 57.46
N ASN A 59 68.81 62.67 58.26
CA ASN A 59 68.87 61.26 57.86
C ASN A 59 67.45 60.68 57.61
N SER A 60 66.49 60.97 58.48
CA SER A 60 65.07 60.59 58.33
C SER A 60 64.48 61.13 57.03
N VAL A 61 64.68 62.41 56.74
CA VAL A 61 64.23 63.05 55.49
C VAL A 61 64.97 62.49 54.27
N GLN A 62 66.26 62.14 54.38
CA GLN A 62 66.97 61.47 53.30
C GLN A 62 66.41 60.06 53.03
N ALA A 63 66.17 59.26 54.07
CA ALA A 63 65.57 57.93 53.96
C ALA A 63 64.16 58.00 53.36
N MET A 64 63.34 58.97 53.76
CA MET A 64 62.01 59.24 53.19
C MET A 64 62.11 59.55 51.69
N ARG A 65 62.97 60.50 51.29
CA ARG A 65 63.17 60.84 49.86
C ARG A 65 63.69 59.67 49.02
N LEU A 66 64.52 58.79 49.60
CA LEU A 66 64.97 57.57 48.92
C LEU A 66 63.81 56.58 48.74
N ALA A 67 63.02 56.35 49.79
CA ALA A 67 61.83 55.50 49.73
C ALA A 67 60.77 56.02 48.74
N GLU A 68 60.56 57.34 48.66
CA GLU A 68 59.69 57.98 47.68
C GLU A 68 60.19 57.78 46.25
N LYS A 69 61.49 57.97 46.00
CA LYS A 69 62.10 57.71 44.67
C LYS A 69 61.96 56.25 44.24
N GLU A 70 62.28 55.31 45.12
CA GLU A 70 62.13 53.87 44.85
C GLU A 70 60.66 53.51 44.63
N THR A 71 59.73 54.09 45.41
CA THR A 71 58.29 53.88 45.22
C THR A 71 57.83 54.43 43.87
N LYS A 72 58.31 55.61 43.46
CA LYS A 72 58.02 56.22 42.15
C LYS A 72 58.48 55.31 41.01
N ILE A 73 59.74 54.88 41.03
CA ILE A 73 60.32 53.96 40.02
C ILE A 73 59.52 52.65 39.99
N LYS A 74 59.17 52.08 41.15
CA LYS A 74 58.32 50.89 41.24
C LYS A 74 56.94 51.12 40.63
N THR A 75 56.28 52.26 40.86
CA THR A 75 54.97 52.56 40.26
C THR A 75 55.06 52.73 38.75
N GLU A 76 56.11 53.39 38.24
CA GLU A 76 56.38 53.53 36.81
C GLU A 76 56.56 52.15 36.15
N LYS A 77 57.36 51.26 36.75
CA LYS A 77 57.54 49.88 36.27
C LYS A 77 56.27 49.03 36.36
N ILE A 78 55.40 49.25 37.34
CA ILE A 78 54.08 48.57 37.40
C ILE A 78 53.17 49.03 36.25
N VAL A 79 53.22 50.30 35.85
CA VAL A 79 52.47 50.79 34.68
C VAL A 79 52.99 50.17 33.39
N GLU A 80 54.31 50.17 33.18
CA GLU A 80 54.96 49.54 32.02
C GLU A 80 54.64 48.04 31.91
N ILE A 81 54.68 47.30 33.02
CA ILE A 81 54.28 45.87 33.05
C ILE A 81 52.81 45.70 32.67
N ARG A 82 51.90 46.57 33.14
CA ARG A 82 50.47 46.50 32.79
C ARG A 82 50.24 46.79 31.31
N GLU A 83 50.93 47.78 30.75
CA GLU A 83 50.85 48.12 29.33
C GLU A 83 51.36 46.99 28.44
N LEU A 84 52.55 46.45 28.72
CA LEU A 84 53.09 45.28 28.03
C LEU A 84 52.18 44.05 28.16
N THR A 85 51.57 43.83 29.33
CA THR A 85 50.61 42.73 29.53
C THR A 85 49.38 42.92 28.64
N ALA A 86 48.85 44.14 28.52
CA ALA A 86 47.71 44.45 27.64
C ALA A 86 48.05 44.25 26.15
N GLN A 87 49.26 44.67 25.72
CA GLN A 87 49.75 44.42 24.36
C GLN A 87 49.86 42.91 24.08
N ILE A 88 50.41 42.13 25.01
CA ILE A 88 50.48 40.66 24.90
C ILE A 88 49.08 40.04 24.76
N THR A 89 48.07 40.52 25.50
CA THR A 89 46.71 40.00 25.35
C THR A 89 46.04 40.41 24.03
N SER A 90 46.31 41.62 23.51
CA SER A 90 45.83 42.03 22.18
C SER A 90 46.41 41.12 21.10
N ILE A 91 47.75 41.00 21.05
CA ILE A 91 48.47 40.19 20.06
C ILE A 91 48.02 38.73 20.14
N LYS A 92 47.85 38.15 21.33
CA LYS A 92 47.29 36.79 21.48
C LYS A 92 45.88 36.67 20.91
N SER A 93 45.01 37.66 21.13
CA SER A 93 43.66 37.66 20.56
C SER A 93 43.65 37.80 19.03
N GLU A 94 44.63 38.51 18.47
CA GLU A 94 44.82 38.65 17.03
C GLU A 94 45.36 37.35 16.42
N ILE A 95 46.35 36.71 17.05
CA ILE A 95 46.84 35.39 16.67
C ILE A 95 45.69 34.38 16.61
N SER A 96 44.85 34.28 17.66
CA SER A 96 43.71 33.34 17.64
C SER A 96 42.70 33.64 16.51
N LYS A 97 42.42 34.92 16.21
CA LYS A 97 41.58 35.29 15.05
C LYS A 97 42.21 34.86 13.72
N PHE A 98 43.52 35.02 13.57
CA PHE A 98 44.23 34.58 12.36
C PHE A 98 44.32 33.05 12.27
N GLU A 99 44.53 32.34 13.37
CA GLU A 99 44.46 30.87 13.44
C GLU A 99 43.08 30.35 13.02
N ASP A 100 42.00 30.95 13.51
CA ASP A 100 40.63 30.58 13.12
C ASP A 100 40.36 30.91 11.65
N THR A 101 40.81 32.07 11.16
CA THR A 101 40.71 32.43 9.73
C THR A 101 41.48 31.43 8.85
N LEU A 102 42.68 31.03 9.27
CA LEU A 102 43.50 30.04 8.58
C LEU A 102 42.84 28.66 8.54
N LYS A 103 42.12 28.23 9.59
CA LYS A 103 41.32 26.99 9.57
C LYS A 103 40.25 27.04 8.48
N HIS A 104 39.52 28.15 8.37
CA HIS A 104 38.52 28.33 7.30
C HIS A 104 39.16 28.29 5.90
N TYR A 105 40.29 28.99 5.70
CA TYR A 105 41.00 28.95 4.42
C TYR A 105 41.58 27.58 4.07
N LYS A 106 42.01 26.77 5.05
CA LYS A 106 42.37 25.36 4.83
C LYS A 106 41.16 24.54 4.35
N ILE A 107 40.00 24.67 5.01
CA ILE A 107 38.77 24.00 4.58
C ILE A 107 38.37 24.40 3.15
N TYR A 108 38.47 25.69 2.80
CA TYR A 108 38.17 26.17 1.45
C TYR A 108 39.20 25.67 0.41
N LYS A 109 40.50 25.63 0.74
CA LYS A 109 41.55 25.04 -0.10
C LYS A 109 41.28 23.56 -0.39
N ASP A 110 40.97 22.77 0.64
CA ASP A 110 40.64 21.35 0.52
C ASP A 110 39.37 21.12 -0.29
N PHE A 111 38.37 21.99 -0.15
CA PHE A 111 37.16 21.98 -0.95
C PHE A 111 37.45 22.26 -2.44
N LEU A 112 38.20 23.31 -2.73
CA LEU A 112 38.57 23.68 -4.10
C LEU A 112 39.36 22.56 -4.81
N TYR A 113 40.25 21.84 -4.11
CA TYR A 113 40.92 20.67 -4.69
C TYR A 113 39.99 19.49 -4.98
N LYS A 114 38.91 19.30 -4.20
CA LYS A 114 37.91 18.23 -4.44
C LYS A 114 37.02 18.54 -5.66
N VAL A 115 36.77 19.81 -5.95
CA VAL A 115 35.96 20.27 -7.09
C VAL A 115 36.82 20.53 -8.34
N SER A 116 38.13 20.70 -8.19
CA SER A 116 39.06 20.84 -9.31
C SER A 116 39.05 19.57 -10.19
N PRO A 117 39.12 19.69 -11.53
CA PRO A 117 39.20 18.53 -12.42
C PRO A 117 40.38 17.61 -12.06
N LYS A 118 40.14 16.29 -12.08
CA LYS A 118 41.14 15.30 -11.67
C LYS A 118 42.34 15.30 -12.60
N GLU A 119 42.09 15.51 -13.89
CA GLU A 119 43.08 15.60 -14.97
C GLU A 119 44.10 16.71 -14.68
N TRP A 120 43.62 17.89 -14.27
CA TRP A 120 44.47 19.01 -13.88
C TRP A 120 45.19 18.75 -12.55
N LEU A 121 44.49 18.16 -11.57
CA LEU A 121 45.07 17.85 -10.26
C LEU A 121 46.22 16.83 -10.37
N ASP A 122 46.08 15.83 -11.24
CA ASP A 122 47.11 14.82 -11.48
C ASP A 122 48.29 15.39 -12.29
N GLU A 123 48.05 16.26 -13.27
CA GLU A 123 49.11 17.02 -13.95
C GLU A 123 49.93 17.88 -12.96
N GLN A 124 49.28 18.51 -11.97
CA GLN A 124 49.98 19.27 -10.93
C GLN A 124 50.79 18.38 -9.98
N LYS A 125 50.27 17.19 -9.60
CA LYS A 125 51.06 16.21 -8.83
C LYS A 125 52.29 15.75 -9.60
N GLU A 126 52.18 15.48 -10.90
CA GLU A 126 53.32 15.10 -11.73
C GLU A 126 54.36 16.22 -11.84
N LYS A 127 53.93 17.47 -12.05
CA LYS A 127 54.82 18.64 -12.03
C LYS A 127 55.54 18.78 -10.70
N HIS A 128 54.83 18.64 -9.58
CA HIS A 128 55.44 18.70 -8.24
C HIS A 128 56.44 17.56 -8.01
N LEU A 129 56.11 16.33 -8.40
CA LEU A 129 57.02 15.17 -8.31
C LEU A 129 58.27 15.34 -9.20
N ALA A 130 58.12 15.90 -10.40
CA ALA A 130 59.24 16.19 -11.29
C ALA A 130 60.15 17.30 -10.70
N LEU A 131 59.56 18.35 -10.12
CA LEU A 131 60.28 19.47 -9.55
C LEU A 131 61.00 19.09 -8.25
N LYS A 132 60.39 18.23 -7.41
CA LYS A 132 61.04 17.61 -6.24
C LYS A 132 62.25 16.76 -6.64
N ARG A 133 62.10 15.87 -7.63
CA ARG A 133 63.23 15.08 -8.18
C ARG A 133 64.34 15.98 -8.76
N ALA A 134 64.00 17.11 -9.35
CA ALA A 134 64.98 18.08 -9.87
C ALA A 134 65.73 18.82 -8.74
N LYS A 135 65.03 19.24 -7.68
CA LYS A 135 65.62 19.83 -6.47
C LYS A 135 66.59 18.84 -5.80
N GLU A 136 66.15 17.61 -5.52
CA GLU A 136 66.99 16.52 -4.95
C GLU A 136 68.23 16.23 -5.83
N SER A 137 68.07 16.19 -7.16
CA SER A 137 69.17 16.00 -8.12
C SER A 137 70.15 17.17 -8.20
N THR A 138 69.77 18.35 -7.71
CA THR A 138 70.61 19.56 -7.69
C THR A 138 71.36 19.67 -6.36
N GLU A 139 70.69 19.33 -5.26
CA GLU A 139 71.27 19.27 -3.92
C GLU A 139 72.38 18.20 -3.83
N LEU A 140 72.16 17.02 -4.41
CA LEU A 140 73.18 15.97 -4.55
C LEU A 140 74.42 16.41 -5.37
N LYS A 141 74.27 17.36 -6.30
CA LYS A 141 75.40 17.93 -7.06
C LYS A 141 76.16 18.99 -6.27
N SER A 142 75.47 19.73 -5.39
CA SER A 142 76.09 20.73 -4.52
C SER A 142 77.07 20.12 -3.50
N ILE A 143 76.87 18.86 -3.10
CA ILE A 143 77.72 18.18 -2.12
C ILE A 143 79.05 17.69 -2.74
N LEU A 144 79.13 17.56 -4.08
CA LEU A 144 80.29 16.98 -4.77
C LEU A 144 81.35 18.02 -5.21
N VAL A 145 81.11 19.32 -5.05
CA VAL A 145 82.02 20.39 -5.52
C VAL A 145 82.25 21.43 -4.41
N GLY A 146 83.31 21.23 -3.61
CA GLY A 146 83.68 22.16 -2.53
C GLY A 146 84.95 21.75 -1.77
N ASP A 147 86.12 21.87 -2.39
CA ASP A 147 87.41 21.59 -1.74
C ASP A 147 88.13 22.89 -1.27
N LYS A 148 88.66 22.85 -0.04
CA LYS A 148 89.69 23.72 0.60
C LYS A 148 89.57 25.26 0.55
N GLY A 149 89.72 25.89 1.73
CA GLY A 149 90.32 27.23 1.80
C GLY A 149 90.29 28.01 3.13
N SER A 150 91.26 27.76 4.02
CA SER A 150 91.66 28.66 5.14
C SER A 150 90.65 28.90 6.28
N GLY A 151 91.13 29.42 7.42
CA GLY A 151 90.30 29.73 8.59
C GLY A 151 91.01 30.64 9.59
N ILE A 152 90.40 30.92 10.76
CA ILE A 152 91.05 31.34 12.02
C ILE A 152 90.01 31.43 13.17
N LYS A 153 90.32 30.77 14.29
CA LYS A 153 89.91 31.01 15.70
C LYS A 153 88.53 31.66 16.02
N SER A 154 87.68 30.95 16.76
CA SER A 154 87.45 31.20 18.22
C SER A 154 86.42 30.24 18.87
N LYS A 155 86.54 30.04 20.19
CA LYS A 155 85.59 29.35 21.12
C LYS A 155 84.52 30.36 21.59
N PRO A 156 83.33 29.99 22.15
CA PRO A 156 83.07 28.94 23.16
C PRO A 156 81.90 27.98 22.79
N SER A 157 81.76 26.76 23.32
CA SER A 157 81.38 26.35 24.69
C SER A 157 80.06 26.94 25.24
N SER A 158 78.96 26.19 25.17
CA SER A 158 78.47 25.48 26.38
C SER A 158 77.34 24.49 26.09
N LEU A 159 77.52 23.26 26.55
CA LEU A 159 76.54 22.18 26.54
C LEU A 159 75.66 22.30 27.80
N TRP A 160 74.38 22.67 27.68
CA TRP A 160 73.49 22.75 28.83
C TRP A 160 72.65 21.48 28.93
N LYS A 161 73.07 20.57 29.81
CA LYS A 161 72.23 19.48 30.30
C LYS A 161 71.27 20.01 31.36
N GLU A 162 69.99 19.77 31.16
CA GLU A 162 68.95 20.07 32.13
C GLU A 162 69.02 19.09 33.31
N VAL A 163 69.04 19.61 34.54
CA VAL A 163 69.12 18.81 35.78
C VAL A 163 68.05 19.29 36.74
N HIS A 164 67.10 18.41 37.05
CA HIS A 164 66.12 18.63 38.11
C HIS A 164 66.81 18.84 39.47
N SER A 165 66.28 19.78 40.28
CA SER A 165 66.53 19.79 41.73
C SER A 165 65.39 20.45 42.52
N LEU A 166 64.71 19.64 43.33
CA LEU A 166 63.85 20.09 44.43
C LEU A 166 64.68 20.82 45.50
N LYS A 167 64.13 21.84 46.16
CA LYS A 167 64.40 22.08 47.60
C LYS A 167 63.35 22.90 48.37
N LYS A 168 62.68 22.16 49.27
CA LYS A 168 62.11 22.51 50.59
C LYS A 168 63.18 23.20 51.49
N ILE A 169 62.93 24.01 52.53
CA ILE A 169 61.77 24.53 53.34
C ILE A 169 62.24 25.89 53.97
N THR A 170 61.43 26.83 54.49
CA THR A 170 61.24 27.14 55.96
C THR A 170 60.35 28.37 56.19
N LYS A 171 59.61 28.40 57.32
CA LYS A 171 58.62 29.42 57.75
C LYS A 171 59.15 30.27 58.92
N PHE A 172 58.54 31.44 59.18
CA PHE A 172 58.34 31.95 60.55
C PHE A 172 56.98 32.71 60.70
N SER A 173 56.52 32.87 61.95
CA SER A 173 55.16 33.28 62.39
C SER A 173 55.05 34.82 62.61
N ARG A 174 53.93 35.51 62.96
CA ARG A 174 52.67 35.25 63.73
C ARG A 174 51.72 36.51 63.57
N PRO A 175 50.64 36.77 64.36
CA PRO A 175 49.30 36.13 64.56
C PRO A 175 48.05 37.05 64.28
N GLY A 176 46.82 36.51 64.40
CA GLY A 176 45.58 37.30 64.69
C GLY A 176 44.35 37.02 63.79
N LYS A 177 43.56 35.93 63.92
CA LYS A 177 42.52 35.55 64.92
C LYS A 177 41.16 36.31 64.87
N THR A 178 40.16 35.71 64.19
CA THR A 178 38.70 35.58 64.51
C THR A 178 38.10 34.64 63.43
N LEU A 179 37.61 33.42 63.70
CA LEU A 179 36.27 33.02 64.20
C LEU A 179 35.11 33.68 63.39
N SER A 180 34.13 32.97 62.81
CA SER A 180 33.51 31.63 63.05
C SER A 180 33.02 31.02 61.71
N SER A 181 33.14 29.70 61.39
CA SER A 181 32.28 28.54 61.74
C SER A 181 30.78 28.70 61.33
N SER A 182 30.04 27.70 60.79
CA SER A 182 30.29 26.25 60.60
C SER A 182 29.28 25.61 59.58
N THR A 183 29.36 24.28 59.41
CA THR A 183 28.42 23.32 58.74
C THR A 183 28.36 23.29 57.20
N GLN A 184 28.04 22.18 56.53
CA GLN A 184 28.43 20.74 56.56
C GLN A 184 27.56 19.97 55.52
N SER A 185 28.01 18.78 55.10
CA SER A 185 27.24 17.65 54.50
C SER A 185 26.60 17.73 53.09
N LEU A 186 27.19 16.96 52.17
CA LEU A 186 26.55 16.04 51.20
C LEU A 186 25.81 14.87 51.93
N PRO A 187 25.00 13.95 51.31
CA PRO A 187 25.10 13.43 49.92
C PRO A 187 23.79 13.02 49.15
N GLN A 188 23.96 12.61 47.87
CA GLN A 188 23.24 11.63 46.99
C GLN A 188 21.68 11.47 47.08
N VAL A 189 20.90 11.28 45.99
CA VAL A 189 20.85 10.13 45.03
C VAL A 189 19.90 10.52 43.85
N GLY A 190 20.11 9.99 42.62
CA GLY A 190 19.01 9.86 41.63
C GLY A 190 19.36 9.96 40.13
N HIS A 191 19.59 8.83 39.45
CA HIS A 191 19.49 8.65 37.98
C HIS A 191 18.24 7.80 37.66
N PRO A 192 17.56 7.96 36.50
CA PRO A 192 17.98 7.38 35.19
C PRO A 192 17.83 8.37 34.01
N SER A 193 18.58 8.33 32.90
CA SER A 193 18.92 7.28 31.93
C SER A 193 17.79 6.88 30.96
N GLN A 194 17.92 7.31 29.70
CA GLN A 194 17.52 6.55 28.50
C GLN A 194 18.55 6.80 27.39
N HIS A 195 19.01 5.72 26.75
CA HIS A 195 19.92 5.72 25.60
C HIS A 195 19.13 5.69 24.28
N SER A 196 19.74 6.17 23.20
CA SER A 196 19.55 5.60 21.87
C SER A 196 20.89 5.53 21.14
N GLU A 197 21.61 4.43 21.35
CA GLU A 197 22.71 4.04 20.47
C GLU A 197 22.13 3.57 19.13
N LEU A 198 22.67 4.11 18.04
CA LEU A 198 22.54 3.52 16.71
C LEU A 198 23.95 3.34 16.16
N ASP A 199 24.35 2.08 16.02
CA ASP A 199 25.59 1.70 15.34
C ASP A 199 25.57 2.19 13.89
N SER A 200 26.65 2.86 13.49
CA SER A 200 26.98 3.10 12.08
C SER A 200 28.41 2.65 11.81
N THR A 201 28.60 1.32 11.84
CA THR A 201 29.82 0.62 11.44
C THR A 201 30.04 0.70 9.93
N LEU A 202 30.45 1.87 9.45
CA LEU A 202 30.87 2.09 8.06
C LEU A 202 32.31 2.61 7.99
N SER A 203 33.22 1.64 7.98
CA SER A 203 34.56 1.64 7.37
C SER A 203 35.10 3.00 6.89
N SER A 204 35.62 3.80 7.82
CA SER A 204 36.54 4.87 7.45
C SER A 204 37.82 4.22 6.92
N SER A 205 37.99 4.24 5.60
CA SER A 205 39.24 3.82 4.95
C SER A 205 40.39 4.66 5.52
N THR A 206 41.36 3.99 6.14
CA THR A 206 42.58 4.61 6.68
C THR A 206 43.48 5.08 5.54
N LEU A 207 43.14 6.22 4.95
CA LEU A 207 44.10 7.00 4.17
C LEU A 207 45.09 7.63 5.15
N PRO A 208 46.41 7.48 4.94
CA PRO A 208 47.39 8.04 5.85
C PRO A 208 47.29 9.56 5.84
N SER A 209 47.23 10.15 7.03
CA SER A 209 47.48 11.56 7.22
C SER A 209 48.88 11.88 6.70
N GLN A 210 48.96 12.48 5.52
CA GLN A 210 50.19 13.16 5.10
C GLN A 210 50.39 14.32 6.06
N ASP A 211 51.33 14.14 6.99
CA ASP A 211 52.09 15.27 7.54
C ASP A 211 52.83 15.91 6.37
N GLU A 212 52.16 16.88 5.73
CA GLU A 212 52.80 17.84 4.83
C GLU A 212 53.81 18.62 5.66
N THR A 213 55.04 18.10 5.67
CA THR A 213 56.21 18.82 6.15
C THR A 213 56.30 20.13 5.38
N ASP A 214 56.16 21.26 6.09
CA ASP A 214 56.30 22.61 5.54
C ASP A 214 57.67 22.77 4.87
N SER A 215 57.75 22.43 3.58
CA SER A 215 58.95 22.44 2.76
C SER A 215 58.85 23.55 1.70
N ASP A 216 58.93 24.78 2.21
CA ASP A 216 59.48 25.95 1.52
C ASP A 216 58.83 26.40 0.18
N GLY A 217 57.97 27.41 0.28
CA GLY A 217 58.05 28.57 -0.62
C GLY A 217 57.33 28.55 -1.97
N GLU A 218 56.67 27.46 -2.38
CA GLU A 218 55.91 27.42 -3.64
C GLU A 218 54.39 27.35 -3.38
N GLU A 219 53.73 28.51 -3.48
CA GLU A 219 52.27 28.63 -3.46
C GLU A 219 51.68 28.03 -4.75
N LEU A 220 51.23 26.77 -4.70
CA LEU A 220 50.60 26.11 -5.85
C LEU A 220 49.37 26.91 -6.30
N ALA A 221 49.38 27.35 -7.56
CA ALA A 221 48.24 28.00 -8.20
C ALA A 221 46.98 27.12 -8.10
N LEU A 222 45.87 27.72 -7.65
CA LEU A 222 44.56 27.07 -7.63
C LEU A 222 44.01 26.96 -9.07
N TYR A 223 43.19 25.92 -9.33
CA TYR A 223 42.51 25.78 -10.61
C TYR A 223 41.54 26.95 -10.87
N PHE A 224 40.75 27.28 -9.86
CA PHE A 224 39.81 28.40 -9.87
C PHE A 224 40.54 29.70 -9.57
N THR A 225 40.64 30.58 -10.56
CA THR A 225 41.26 31.91 -10.41
C THR A 225 40.20 32.98 -10.13
N GLU A 226 38.98 32.80 -10.65
CA GLU A 226 37.85 33.72 -10.46
C GLU A 226 36.69 33.01 -9.76
N PRO A 227 36.01 33.64 -8.77
CA PRO A 227 34.90 33.00 -8.05
C PRO A 227 33.76 32.51 -8.95
N HIS A 228 33.51 33.19 -10.07
CA HIS A 228 32.47 32.80 -11.03
C HIS A 228 32.70 31.41 -11.63
N GLN A 229 33.95 31.00 -11.84
CA GLN A 229 34.29 29.68 -12.41
C GLN A 229 33.78 28.52 -11.54
N LEU A 230 33.74 28.70 -10.22
CA LEU A 230 33.17 27.71 -9.30
C LEU A 230 31.64 27.72 -9.33
N LEU A 231 31.02 28.90 -9.46
CA LEU A 231 29.58 29.04 -9.60
C LEU A 231 29.09 28.42 -10.91
N ASP A 232 29.81 28.60 -12.02
CA ASP A 232 29.50 27.97 -13.31
C ASP A 232 29.56 26.44 -13.24
N VAL A 233 30.54 25.89 -12.50
CA VAL A 233 30.62 24.44 -12.22
C VAL A 233 29.42 23.97 -11.40
N PHE A 234 29.00 24.73 -10.38
CA PHE A 234 27.78 24.41 -9.62
C PHE A 234 26.51 24.48 -10.48
N THR A 235 26.31 25.56 -11.25
CA THR A 235 25.15 25.69 -12.15
C THR A 235 25.10 24.54 -13.15
N LYS A 236 26.24 24.15 -13.74
CA LYS A 236 26.31 23.00 -14.63
C LYS A 236 26.01 21.67 -13.93
N LEU A 237 26.47 21.48 -12.68
CA LEU A 237 26.13 20.29 -11.89
C LEU A 237 24.64 20.27 -11.50
N GLU A 238 24.05 21.43 -11.21
CA GLU A 238 22.61 21.57 -10.95
C GLU A 238 21.79 21.24 -12.22
N GLU A 239 22.16 21.79 -13.38
CA GLU A 239 21.56 21.44 -14.68
C GLU A 239 21.68 19.94 -14.99
N GLN A 240 22.85 19.34 -14.76
CA GLN A 240 23.07 17.91 -14.95
C GLN A 240 22.22 17.06 -13.99
N ASN A 241 22.15 17.43 -12.71
CA ASN A 241 21.33 16.73 -11.71
C ASN A 241 19.84 16.85 -12.05
N LEU A 242 19.36 18.04 -12.44
CA LEU A 242 17.98 18.25 -12.90
C LEU A 242 17.67 17.41 -14.15
N SER A 243 18.58 17.36 -15.12
CA SER A 243 18.43 16.53 -16.32
C SER A 243 18.40 15.02 -15.99
N LEU A 244 19.22 14.55 -15.03
CA LEU A 244 19.20 13.17 -14.56
C LEU A 244 17.90 12.83 -13.81
N ILE A 245 17.40 13.74 -12.96
CA ILE A 245 16.12 13.59 -12.27
C ILE A 245 14.97 13.51 -13.28
N GLN A 246 14.92 14.45 -14.23
CA GLN A 246 13.89 14.46 -15.28
C GLN A 246 13.94 13.16 -16.12
N ASN A 247 15.12 12.74 -16.57
CA ASN A 247 15.26 11.50 -17.34
C ASN A 247 14.86 10.26 -16.55
N THR A 248 15.15 10.23 -15.24
CA THR A 248 14.71 9.15 -14.34
C THR A 248 13.19 9.13 -14.22
N GLN A 249 12.54 10.28 -14.07
CA GLN A 249 11.08 10.38 -14.01
C GLN A 249 10.42 10.00 -15.34
N GLU A 250 10.93 10.47 -16.48
CA GLU A 250 10.44 10.07 -17.82
C GLU A 250 10.58 8.55 -18.05
N MET A 251 11.68 7.95 -17.58
CA MET A 251 11.89 6.50 -17.61
C MET A 251 10.90 5.75 -16.67
N GLU A 252 10.63 6.29 -15.48
CA GLU A 252 9.65 5.72 -14.53
C GLU A 252 8.23 5.78 -15.11
N GLU A 253 7.82 6.91 -15.69
CA GLU A 253 6.52 7.08 -16.36
C GLU A 253 6.35 6.09 -17.53
N THR A 254 7.36 5.94 -18.40
CA THR A 254 7.30 4.95 -19.50
C THR A 254 7.28 3.50 -18.99
N LEU A 255 7.97 3.20 -17.88
CA LEU A 255 7.93 1.88 -17.25
C LEU A 255 6.54 1.58 -16.66
N ASP A 256 5.88 2.56 -16.07
CA ASP A 256 4.53 2.43 -15.54
C ASP A 256 3.48 2.28 -16.65
N GLU A 257 3.60 3.02 -17.75
CA GLU A 257 2.78 2.79 -18.95
C GLU A 257 2.96 1.36 -19.49
N LEU A 258 4.20 0.88 -19.61
CA LEU A 258 4.50 -0.50 -20.02
C LEU A 258 3.91 -1.53 -19.02
N ASN A 259 4.01 -1.30 -17.72
CA ASN A 259 3.40 -2.15 -16.69
C ASN A 259 1.86 -2.19 -16.80
N VAL A 260 1.22 -1.06 -17.09
CA VAL A 260 -0.24 -0.98 -17.31
C VAL A 260 -0.65 -1.72 -18.58
N THR A 261 0.07 -1.52 -19.69
CA THR A 261 -0.22 -2.26 -20.93
C THR A 261 -0.03 -3.77 -20.77
N LEU A 262 1.03 -4.21 -20.08
CA LEU A 262 1.28 -5.62 -19.77
C LEU A 262 0.21 -6.24 -18.86
N LYS A 263 -0.24 -5.53 -17.82
CA LYS A 263 -1.37 -5.98 -16.98
C LYS A 263 -2.66 -6.11 -17.82
N ASN A 264 -2.93 -5.15 -18.69
CA ASN A 264 -4.12 -5.16 -19.56
C ASN A 264 -4.09 -6.30 -20.60
N THR A 265 -2.94 -6.58 -21.22
CA THR A 265 -2.80 -7.71 -22.14
C THR A 265 -2.89 -9.05 -21.41
N GLN A 266 -2.28 -9.19 -20.23
CA GLN A 266 -2.41 -10.37 -19.38
C GLN A 266 -3.89 -10.65 -19.03
N ILE A 267 -4.62 -9.64 -18.53
CA ILE A 267 -6.05 -9.76 -18.23
C ILE A 267 -6.88 -10.16 -19.46
N ARG A 268 -6.53 -9.67 -20.66
CA ARG A 268 -7.20 -10.06 -21.90
C ARG A 268 -6.93 -11.53 -22.25
N MET A 269 -5.66 -11.96 -22.22
CA MET A 269 -5.26 -13.34 -22.47
C MET A 269 -5.90 -14.31 -21.47
N ASP A 270 -5.94 -13.96 -20.18
CA ASP A 270 -6.59 -14.81 -19.16
C ASP A 270 -8.11 -14.95 -19.39
N ARG A 271 -8.79 -13.91 -19.89
CA ARG A 271 -10.20 -13.99 -20.31
C ARG A 271 -10.36 -14.92 -21.51
N GLU A 272 -9.53 -14.79 -22.55
CA GLU A 272 -9.54 -15.65 -23.73
C GLU A 272 -9.29 -17.12 -23.36
N VAL A 273 -8.27 -17.39 -22.53
CA VAL A 273 -7.97 -18.74 -22.01
C VAL A 273 -9.14 -19.33 -21.22
N ASN A 274 -9.82 -18.52 -20.39
CA ASN A 274 -10.97 -18.98 -19.62
C ASN A 274 -12.20 -19.26 -20.52
N LEU A 275 -12.44 -18.46 -21.56
CA LEU A 275 -13.47 -18.73 -22.57
C LEU A 275 -13.18 -20.03 -23.34
N LEU A 276 -11.93 -20.24 -23.76
CA LEU A 276 -11.51 -21.48 -24.42
C LEU A 276 -11.70 -22.71 -23.51
N LYS A 277 -11.36 -22.61 -22.23
CA LYS A 277 -11.63 -23.68 -21.24
C LYS A 277 -13.14 -23.98 -21.11
N GLN A 278 -13.99 -22.95 -21.08
CA GLN A 278 -15.45 -23.14 -21.04
C GLN A 278 -15.98 -23.80 -22.33
N TRP A 279 -15.46 -23.41 -23.50
CA TRP A 279 -15.81 -24.03 -24.77
C TRP A 279 -15.39 -25.50 -24.84
N ILE A 280 -14.15 -25.82 -24.42
CA ILE A 280 -13.67 -27.20 -24.31
C ILE A 280 -14.58 -28.01 -23.37
N SER A 281 -14.91 -27.47 -22.19
CA SER A 281 -15.83 -28.15 -21.25
C SER A 281 -17.22 -28.37 -21.85
N THR A 282 -17.75 -27.41 -22.60
CA THR A 282 -19.07 -27.51 -23.25
C THR A 282 -19.03 -28.55 -24.37
N MET A 283 -17.98 -28.56 -25.20
CA MET A 283 -17.76 -29.56 -26.24
C MET A 283 -17.62 -30.97 -25.67
N MET A 284 -16.85 -31.15 -24.59
CA MET A 284 -16.71 -32.46 -23.92
C MET A 284 -18.06 -32.97 -23.38
N ILE A 285 -18.90 -32.10 -22.79
CA ILE A 285 -20.25 -32.48 -22.35
C ILE A 285 -21.13 -32.87 -23.54
N SER A 286 -21.06 -32.14 -24.66
CA SER A 286 -21.82 -32.47 -25.87
C SER A 286 -21.37 -33.79 -26.49
N ILE A 287 -20.05 -34.05 -26.58
CA ILE A 287 -19.49 -35.31 -27.07
C ILE A 287 -19.97 -36.48 -26.19
N SER A 288 -19.86 -36.36 -24.86
CA SER A 288 -20.31 -37.41 -23.93
C SER A 288 -21.79 -37.73 -24.05
N LYS A 289 -22.66 -36.73 -24.33
CA LYS A 289 -24.09 -36.94 -24.57
C LYS A 289 -24.37 -37.60 -25.91
N GLU A 290 -23.61 -37.26 -26.94
CA GLU A 290 -23.73 -37.87 -28.27
C GLU A 290 -23.25 -39.33 -28.22
N GLU A 291 -22.17 -39.62 -27.49
CA GLU A 291 -21.68 -40.97 -27.22
C GLU A 291 -22.70 -41.82 -26.43
N GLU A 292 -23.34 -41.26 -25.40
CA GLU A 292 -24.43 -41.90 -24.66
C GLU A 292 -25.65 -42.18 -25.57
N SER A 293 -26.04 -41.19 -26.38
CA SER A 293 -27.16 -41.33 -27.33
C SER A 293 -26.87 -42.36 -28.43
N ALA A 294 -25.63 -42.41 -28.93
CA ALA A 294 -25.18 -43.41 -29.89
C ALA A 294 -25.19 -44.82 -29.28
N ALA A 295 -24.77 -44.98 -28.03
CA ALA A 295 -24.83 -46.24 -27.31
C ALA A 295 -26.28 -46.70 -27.04
N GLU A 296 -27.19 -45.78 -26.70
CA GLU A 296 -28.62 -46.08 -26.56
C GLU A 296 -29.22 -46.53 -27.91
N LEU A 297 -28.91 -45.83 -29.00
CA LEU A 297 -29.36 -46.19 -30.35
C LEU A 297 -28.77 -47.53 -30.82
N GLU A 298 -27.52 -47.84 -30.51
CA GLU A 298 -26.91 -49.14 -30.81
C GLU A 298 -27.61 -50.27 -30.03
N LEU A 299 -27.87 -50.07 -28.73
CA LEU A 299 -28.61 -51.01 -27.91
C LEU A 299 -30.03 -51.22 -28.45
N LYS A 300 -30.73 -50.13 -28.79
CA LYS A 300 -32.07 -50.14 -29.37
C LYS A 300 -32.08 -50.91 -30.69
N ALA A 301 -31.17 -50.57 -31.61
CA ALA A 301 -31.01 -51.28 -32.87
C ALA A 301 -30.78 -52.78 -32.63
N ARG A 302 -29.86 -53.14 -31.73
CA ARG A 302 -29.57 -54.55 -31.37
C ARG A 302 -30.82 -55.27 -30.86
N VAL A 303 -31.61 -54.66 -29.97
CA VAL A 303 -32.88 -55.22 -29.46
C VAL A 303 -33.90 -55.42 -30.60
N PHE A 304 -34.07 -54.45 -31.49
CA PHE A 304 -34.98 -54.59 -32.64
C PHE A 304 -34.51 -55.65 -33.67
N HIS A 305 -33.21 -55.92 -33.79
CA HIS A 305 -32.68 -57.00 -34.64
C HIS A 305 -32.80 -58.40 -34.01
N PHE A 306 -33.03 -58.52 -32.70
CA PHE A 306 -33.22 -59.82 -32.02
C PHE A 306 -34.65 -60.35 -32.06
N GLY A 307 -35.64 -59.48 -32.33
CA GLY A 307 -36.96 -59.93 -32.78
C GLY A 307 -36.94 -60.16 -34.29
N GLU A 308 -37.66 -61.18 -34.77
CA GLU A 308 -37.99 -61.29 -36.20
C GLU A 308 -38.92 -60.12 -36.57
N TYR A 309 -38.35 -58.96 -36.88
CA TYR A 309 -39.12 -57.80 -37.34
C TYR A 309 -39.63 -58.07 -38.75
N GLN A 310 -40.83 -58.63 -38.83
CA GLN A 310 -41.54 -58.92 -40.08
C GLN A 310 -42.13 -57.63 -40.69
N GLY A 311 -41.30 -56.60 -40.87
CA GLY A 311 -41.67 -55.31 -41.47
C GLY A 311 -42.40 -55.50 -42.80
N ASP A 312 -41.84 -56.31 -43.70
CA ASP A 312 -42.45 -56.72 -44.97
C ASP A 312 -43.86 -57.32 -44.86
N GLN A 313 -44.24 -57.88 -43.71
CA GLN A 313 -45.60 -58.40 -43.47
C GLN A 313 -46.52 -57.32 -42.88
N GLN A 314 -45.99 -56.46 -42.02
CA GLN A 314 -46.71 -55.32 -41.45
C GLN A 314 -47.00 -54.27 -42.54
N ASP A 315 -46.05 -53.98 -43.43
CA ASP A 315 -46.23 -53.06 -44.54
C ASP A 315 -47.29 -53.57 -45.53
N LYS A 316 -47.25 -54.86 -45.90
CA LYS A 316 -48.32 -55.50 -46.72
C LYS A 316 -49.69 -55.44 -46.04
N MET A 317 -49.74 -55.54 -44.70
CA MET A 317 -50.98 -55.40 -43.94
C MET A 317 -51.49 -53.94 -43.96
N LEU A 318 -50.59 -52.97 -43.81
CA LEU A 318 -50.90 -51.54 -43.88
C LEU A 318 -51.35 -51.12 -45.28
N GLU A 319 -50.70 -51.61 -46.33
CA GLU A 319 -51.14 -51.44 -47.73
C GLU A 319 -52.53 -52.04 -47.94
N SER A 320 -52.78 -53.27 -47.47
CA SER A 320 -54.09 -53.92 -47.57
C SER A 320 -55.19 -53.16 -46.82
N LEU A 321 -54.87 -52.61 -45.64
CA LEU A 321 -55.78 -51.74 -44.89
C LEU A 321 -56.05 -50.43 -45.64
N ASN A 322 -55.02 -49.78 -46.18
CA ASN A 322 -55.14 -48.54 -46.94
C ASN A 322 -56.07 -48.71 -48.15
N HIS A 323 -55.89 -49.78 -48.94
CA HIS A 323 -56.79 -50.10 -50.06
C HIS A 323 -58.24 -50.26 -49.62
N LYS A 324 -58.52 -51.00 -48.53
CA LYS A 324 -59.89 -51.18 -48.02
C LYS A 324 -60.51 -49.86 -47.53
N VAL A 325 -59.75 -49.04 -46.82
CA VAL A 325 -60.21 -47.72 -46.35
C VAL A 325 -60.51 -46.80 -47.54
N LEU A 326 -59.68 -46.85 -48.58
CA LEU A 326 -59.84 -46.09 -49.81
C LEU A 326 -61.09 -46.53 -50.58
N ASP A 327 -61.37 -47.82 -50.67
CA ASP A 327 -62.61 -48.36 -51.26
C ASP A 327 -63.87 -47.91 -50.48
N VAL A 328 -63.83 -47.91 -49.13
CA VAL A 328 -64.96 -47.43 -48.31
C VAL A 328 -65.16 -45.92 -48.50
N TYR A 329 -64.09 -45.13 -48.42
CA TYR A 329 -64.13 -43.68 -48.62
C TYR A 329 -64.74 -43.30 -49.98
N ARG A 330 -64.32 -43.98 -51.06
CA ARG A 330 -64.88 -43.80 -52.41
C ARG A 330 -66.39 -44.01 -52.47
N ASN A 331 -66.88 -45.05 -51.81
CA ASN A 331 -68.30 -45.41 -51.80
C ASN A 331 -69.15 -44.48 -50.91
N CYS A 332 -68.58 -43.93 -49.83
CA CYS A 332 -69.32 -43.12 -48.87
C CYS A 332 -69.28 -41.60 -49.15
N VAL A 333 -68.16 -41.07 -49.67
CA VAL A 333 -67.89 -39.62 -49.75
C VAL A 333 -67.74 -39.12 -51.19
N GLY A 334 -67.27 -39.98 -52.10
CA GLY A 334 -67.06 -39.65 -53.52
C GLY A 334 -65.62 -39.25 -53.89
N MET A 335 -65.35 -39.13 -55.19
CA MET A 335 -63.98 -39.12 -55.74
C MET A 335 -63.27 -37.75 -55.72
N GLN A 336 -63.88 -36.70 -55.17
CA GLN A 336 -63.37 -35.32 -55.29
C GLN A 336 -62.08 -35.01 -54.51
N GLN A 337 -61.64 -35.85 -53.57
CA GLN A 337 -60.55 -35.51 -52.61
C GLN A 337 -59.48 -36.62 -52.43
N GLU A 338 -59.37 -37.57 -53.35
CA GLU A 338 -58.51 -38.77 -53.17
C GLU A 338 -57.00 -38.50 -53.08
N ALA A 339 -56.50 -37.40 -53.65
CA ALA A 339 -55.07 -37.26 -53.97
C ALA A 339 -54.11 -36.98 -52.79
N ASN A 340 -54.60 -36.60 -51.61
CA ASN A 340 -53.76 -36.09 -50.51
C ASN A 340 -54.14 -36.59 -49.09
N LEU A 341 -55.07 -37.53 -48.95
CA LEU A 341 -55.53 -38.00 -47.64
C LEU A 341 -54.79 -39.29 -47.23
N GLY A 342 -54.21 -39.29 -46.03
CA GLY A 342 -53.67 -40.51 -45.42
C GLY A 342 -54.78 -41.38 -44.81
N THR A 343 -54.55 -42.69 -44.66
CA THR A 343 -55.53 -43.69 -44.20
C THR A 343 -56.34 -43.26 -42.98
N VAL A 344 -55.70 -42.65 -41.98
CA VAL A 344 -56.36 -42.15 -40.75
C VAL A 344 -57.31 -40.99 -41.05
N GLN A 345 -56.90 -40.05 -41.91
CA GLN A 345 -57.73 -38.90 -42.31
C GLN A 345 -58.94 -39.36 -43.12
N MET A 346 -58.78 -40.36 -43.98
CA MET A 346 -59.88 -40.97 -44.73
C MET A 346 -60.91 -41.62 -43.80
N LEU A 347 -60.45 -42.34 -42.77
CA LEU A 347 -61.33 -42.90 -41.74
C LEU A 347 -62.11 -41.82 -40.98
N THR A 348 -61.46 -40.72 -40.57
CA THR A 348 -62.14 -39.61 -39.87
C THR A 348 -63.24 -38.96 -40.71
N VAL A 349 -63.07 -38.85 -42.03
CA VAL A 349 -64.12 -38.31 -42.91
C VAL A 349 -65.26 -39.30 -43.11
N VAL A 350 -64.98 -40.62 -43.20
CA VAL A 350 -66.02 -41.66 -43.24
C VAL A 350 -66.83 -41.70 -41.95
N GLU A 351 -66.16 -41.59 -40.80
CA GLU A 351 -66.79 -41.50 -39.47
C GLU A 351 -67.73 -40.29 -39.38
N HIS A 352 -67.25 -39.10 -39.77
CA HIS A 352 -68.07 -37.89 -39.79
C HIS A 352 -69.28 -38.00 -40.73
N GLN A 353 -69.11 -38.61 -41.91
CA GLN A 353 -70.20 -38.80 -42.86
C GLN A 353 -71.25 -39.80 -42.34
N LEU A 354 -70.82 -40.83 -41.59
CA LEU A 354 -71.70 -41.78 -40.93
C LEU A 354 -72.51 -41.12 -39.80
N ASP A 355 -71.87 -40.31 -38.97
CA ASP A 355 -72.53 -39.54 -37.92
C ASP A 355 -73.58 -38.57 -38.49
N GLU A 356 -73.26 -37.86 -39.57
CA GLU A 356 -74.20 -36.95 -40.25
C GLU A 356 -75.43 -37.72 -40.79
N LEU A 357 -75.22 -38.91 -41.36
CA LEU A 357 -76.32 -39.76 -41.86
C LEU A 357 -77.20 -40.31 -40.73
N LEU A 358 -76.60 -40.68 -39.59
CA LEU A 358 -77.33 -41.12 -38.40
C LEU A 358 -78.14 -39.97 -37.78
N GLU A 359 -77.57 -38.78 -37.62
CA GLU A 359 -78.29 -37.61 -37.12
C GLU A 359 -79.44 -37.20 -38.07
N ASN A 360 -79.23 -37.28 -39.38
CA ASN A 360 -80.29 -37.06 -40.36
C ASN A 360 -81.43 -38.09 -40.27
N LEU A 361 -81.12 -39.34 -39.89
CA LEU A 361 -82.11 -40.40 -39.69
C LEU A 361 -82.94 -40.17 -38.42
N GLU A 362 -82.32 -39.75 -37.31
CA GLU A 362 -83.03 -39.39 -36.07
C GLU A 362 -83.89 -38.14 -36.23
N ARG A 363 -83.43 -37.15 -37.01
CA ARG A 363 -84.13 -35.88 -37.24
C ARG A 363 -85.28 -35.97 -38.27
N VAL A 364 -85.59 -37.15 -38.82
CA VAL A 364 -86.71 -37.32 -39.77
C VAL A 364 -88.03 -36.91 -39.09
N PRO A 365 -88.73 -35.86 -39.57
CA PRO A 365 -89.93 -35.39 -38.87
C PRO A 365 -91.03 -36.45 -38.86
N GLN A 366 -91.59 -36.72 -37.67
CA GLN A 366 -92.67 -37.70 -37.45
C GLN A 366 -93.85 -37.52 -38.43
N ILE A 367 -94.13 -36.28 -38.83
CA ILE A 367 -95.16 -35.93 -39.82
C ILE A 367 -94.89 -36.60 -41.18
N LYS A 368 -93.63 -36.69 -41.63
CA LYS A 368 -93.26 -37.37 -42.88
C LYS A 368 -93.44 -38.88 -42.75
N ILE A 369 -93.08 -39.46 -41.59
CA ILE A 369 -93.26 -40.88 -41.28
C ILE A 369 -94.76 -41.23 -41.31
N GLU A 370 -95.58 -40.51 -40.56
CA GLU A 370 -97.04 -40.68 -40.58
C GLU A 370 -97.65 -40.51 -41.97
N GLN A 371 -97.15 -39.56 -42.78
CA GLN A 371 -97.62 -39.39 -44.16
C GLN A 371 -97.27 -40.60 -45.02
N ALA A 372 -96.05 -41.13 -44.91
CA ALA A 372 -95.61 -42.33 -45.63
C ALA A 372 -96.41 -43.57 -45.18
N GLU A 373 -96.61 -43.78 -43.88
CA GLU A 373 -97.48 -44.83 -43.33
C GLU A 373 -98.92 -44.69 -43.84
N LYS A 374 -99.50 -43.49 -43.75
CA LYS A 374 -100.86 -43.21 -44.26
C LYS A 374 -100.96 -43.43 -45.76
N VAL A 375 -99.89 -43.24 -46.54
CA VAL A 375 -99.84 -43.58 -47.98
C VAL A 375 -99.76 -45.09 -48.17
N LYS A 376 -98.86 -45.79 -47.49
CA LYS A 376 -98.70 -47.25 -47.58
C LYS A 376 -99.93 -48.03 -47.13
N GLU A 377 -100.58 -47.62 -46.03
CA GLU A 377 -101.83 -48.20 -45.57
C GLU A 377 -103.01 -47.84 -46.49
N ARG A 378 -103.01 -46.66 -47.15
CA ARG A 378 -103.96 -46.37 -48.23
C ARG A 378 -103.74 -47.27 -49.44
N GLU A 379 -102.49 -47.46 -49.87
CA GLU A 379 -102.11 -48.37 -50.97
C GLU A 379 -102.58 -49.80 -50.66
N ARG A 380 -102.27 -50.32 -49.46
CA ARG A 380 -102.69 -51.63 -48.96
C ARG A 380 -104.22 -51.77 -48.94
N ARG A 381 -104.93 -50.78 -48.41
CA ARG A 381 -106.41 -50.75 -48.42
C ARG A 381 -107.00 -50.65 -49.82
N MET A 382 -106.31 -50.04 -50.78
CA MET A 382 -106.74 -50.00 -52.19
C MET A 382 -106.55 -51.37 -52.84
N ARG A 383 -105.36 -51.98 -52.76
CA ARG A 383 -105.10 -53.34 -53.27
C ARG A 383 -106.12 -54.35 -52.74
N LEU A 384 -106.36 -54.37 -51.42
CA LEU A 384 -107.31 -55.30 -50.79
C LEU A 384 -108.77 -55.08 -51.26
N ARG A 385 -109.16 -53.83 -51.55
CA ARG A 385 -110.49 -53.52 -52.11
C ARG A 385 -110.59 -53.92 -53.59
N GLU A 386 -109.54 -53.68 -54.37
CA GLU A 386 -109.48 -54.09 -55.78
C GLU A 386 -109.50 -55.60 -55.94
N GLU A 387 -108.77 -56.35 -55.12
CA GLU A 387 -108.83 -57.82 -55.10
C GLU A 387 -110.22 -58.33 -54.73
N LYS A 388 -110.83 -57.79 -53.66
CA LYS A 388 -112.18 -58.17 -53.26
C LYS A 388 -113.23 -57.86 -54.32
N ALA A 389 -113.12 -56.72 -55.01
CA ALA A 389 -113.98 -56.36 -56.13
C ALA A 389 -113.74 -57.25 -57.36
N ARG A 390 -112.49 -57.59 -57.67
CA ARG A 390 -112.10 -58.52 -58.75
C ARG A 390 -112.68 -59.91 -58.50
N MET A 391 -112.59 -60.44 -57.28
CA MET A 391 -113.20 -61.70 -56.87
C MET A 391 -114.74 -61.68 -56.96
N GLN A 392 -115.40 -60.60 -56.52
CA GLN A 392 -116.85 -60.46 -56.66
C GLN A 392 -117.30 -60.37 -58.13
N LYS A 393 -116.55 -59.65 -58.97
CA LYS A 393 -116.82 -59.56 -60.42
C LYS A 393 -116.66 -60.92 -61.10
N GLN A 394 -115.59 -61.65 -60.80
CA GLN A 394 -115.40 -63.03 -61.28
C GLN A 394 -116.56 -63.94 -60.86
N LEU A 395 -117.00 -63.89 -59.60
CA LEU A 395 -118.14 -64.69 -59.11
C LEU A 395 -119.47 -64.29 -59.81
N GLN A 396 -119.69 -63.01 -60.08
CA GLN A 396 -120.86 -62.55 -60.85
C GLN A 396 -120.79 -63.00 -62.31
N GLU A 397 -119.63 -62.89 -62.95
CA GLU A 397 -119.40 -63.30 -64.33
C GLU A 397 -119.56 -64.82 -64.47
N GLU A 398 -119.00 -65.60 -63.55
CA GLU A 398 -119.16 -67.06 -63.48
C GLU A 398 -120.64 -67.46 -63.28
N ARG A 399 -121.39 -66.74 -62.44
CA ARG A 399 -122.85 -66.92 -62.29
C ARG A 399 -123.60 -66.60 -63.59
N LEU A 400 -123.23 -65.52 -64.28
CA LEU A 400 -123.84 -65.09 -65.53
C LEU A 400 -123.52 -66.07 -66.67
N GLN A 401 -122.27 -66.50 -66.82
CA GLN A 401 -121.84 -67.53 -67.76
C GLN A 401 -122.56 -68.86 -67.48
N ARG A 402 -122.63 -69.30 -66.21
CA ARG A 402 -123.34 -70.52 -65.81
C ARG A 402 -124.84 -70.44 -66.07
N ALA A 403 -125.46 -69.26 -65.94
CA ALA A 403 -126.85 -69.03 -66.34
C ALA A 403 -127.03 -69.06 -67.87
N ARG A 404 -126.14 -68.41 -68.63
CA ARG A 404 -126.13 -68.39 -70.11
C ARG A 404 -125.94 -69.80 -70.69
N ALA A 405 -125.04 -70.60 -70.11
CA ALA A 405 -124.82 -71.99 -70.46
C ALA A 405 -126.05 -72.86 -70.18
N ARG A 406 -126.78 -72.65 -69.07
CA ARG A 406 -128.07 -73.32 -68.82
C ARG A 406 -129.14 -72.94 -69.85
N ALA A 407 -129.19 -71.68 -70.27
CA ALA A 407 -130.15 -71.21 -71.28
C ALA A 407 -129.85 -71.75 -72.69
N GLN A 408 -128.56 -71.89 -73.04
CA GLN A 408 -128.13 -72.45 -74.33
C GLN A 408 -128.10 -73.99 -74.36
N ALA A 409 -128.12 -74.65 -73.21
CA ALA A 409 -128.14 -76.11 -73.13
C ALA A 409 -129.43 -76.69 -73.75
N LYS A 410 -129.29 -77.43 -74.85
CA LYS A 410 -130.42 -78.12 -75.52
C LYS A 410 -131.23 -78.93 -74.51
N ILE A 411 -132.53 -78.64 -74.42
CA ILE A 411 -133.48 -79.30 -73.50
C ILE A 411 -133.52 -80.80 -73.83
N LYS A 412 -132.86 -81.63 -73.01
CA LYS A 412 -132.86 -83.09 -73.15
C LYS A 412 -134.23 -83.64 -72.71
N LYS A 413 -135.17 -83.77 -73.66
CA LYS A 413 -136.45 -84.47 -73.45
C LYS A 413 -136.18 -85.93 -73.03
N LYS A 414 -136.44 -86.26 -71.76
CA LYS A 414 -136.28 -87.63 -71.24
C LYS A 414 -137.54 -88.45 -71.56
N ARG A 415 -137.37 -89.62 -72.20
CA ARG A 415 -138.39 -90.67 -72.27
C ARG A 415 -138.20 -91.64 -71.09
N GLY A 416 -139.30 -92.08 -70.48
CA GLY A 416 -139.31 -93.04 -69.36
C GLY A 416 -139.42 -92.41 -67.97
N ARG A 417 -140.11 -93.10 -67.04
CA ARG A 417 -140.22 -92.69 -65.63
C ARG A 417 -138.85 -92.74 -64.96
N LYS A 418 -138.46 -91.65 -64.30
CA LYS A 418 -137.21 -91.54 -63.55
C LYS A 418 -137.36 -92.26 -62.21
N LEU A 419 -136.51 -93.26 -61.96
CA LEU A 419 -136.38 -93.88 -60.64
C LEU A 419 -135.90 -92.85 -59.60
N LEU A 420 -136.61 -92.75 -58.47
CA LEU A 420 -136.16 -92.00 -57.30
C LEU A 420 -135.33 -92.93 -56.42
N CYS A 421 -134.03 -92.66 -56.30
CA CYS A 421 -133.24 -93.21 -55.20
C CYS A 421 -133.76 -92.61 -53.88
N ARG A 422 -133.98 -93.47 -52.89
CA ARG A 422 -134.43 -93.06 -51.55
C ARG A 422 -133.25 -92.45 -50.77
N SER A 423 -133.54 -91.60 -49.80
CA SER A 423 -132.56 -90.85 -49.01
C SER A 423 -131.49 -91.74 -48.38
N HIS A 424 -130.22 -91.40 -48.58
CA HIS A 424 -129.13 -91.93 -47.75
C HIS A 424 -129.23 -91.39 -46.31
N PRO A 425 -128.84 -92.16 -45.29
CA PRO A 425 -128.83 -91.69 -43.90
C PRO A 425 -127.89 -90.48 -43.68
N PRO A 426 -128.13 -89.64 -42.67
CA PRO A 426 -127.23 -88.55 -42.32
C PRO A 426 -125.88 -89.10 -41.84
N VAL A 427 -124.80 -88.73 -42.53
CA VAL A 427 -123.44 -89.05 -42.11
C VAL A 427 -123.11 -88.25 -40.85
N ILE A 428 -122.88 -88.95 -39.74
CA ILE A 428 -122.36 -88.36 -38.50
C ILE A 428 -120.94 -87.88 -38.78
N LYS A 429 -120.68 -86.60 -38.48
CA LYS A 429 -119.35 -86.00 -38.67
C LYS A 429 -118.36 -86.65 -37.69
N VAL A 430 -117.41 -87.43 -38.20
CA VAL A 430 -116.16 -87.65 -37.46
C VAL A 430 -115.43 -86.32 -37.45
N LYS A 431 -115.14 -85.82 -36.24
CA LYS A 431 -114.38 -84.60 -36.04
C LYS A 431 -112.90 -84.94 -36.18
N GLU A 432 -112.41 -85.00 -37.41
CA GLU A 432 -110.97 -84.99 -37.67
C GLU A 432 -110.41 -83.65 -37.20
N VAL A 433 -109.89 -83.67 -35.97
CA VAL A 433 -108.92 -82.68 -35.51
C VAL A 433 -107.62 -83.03 -36.21
N HIS A 434 -107.42 -82.48 -37.41
CA HIS A 434 -106.08 -82.41 -37.96
C HIS A 434 -105.52 -81.01 -37.68
N GLU A 435 -104.60 -81.03 -36.71
CA GLU A 435 -103.61 -80.04 -36.35
C GLU A 435 -103.68 -78.69 -37.09
N GLN A 436 -103.94 -77.63 -36.31
CA GLN A 436 -103.28 -76.36 -36.60
C GLN A 436 -101.78 -76.65 -36.63
N THR A 437 -101.19 -76.62 -37.82
CA THR A 437 -99.75 -76.43 -37.96
C THR A 437 -99.46 -75.06 -37.37
N LEU A 438 -99.13 -75.03 -36.08
CA LEU A 438 -98.44 -73.90 -35.47
C LEU A 438 -97.11 -73.81 -36.20
N MET A 439 -97.08 -72.98 -37.24
CA MET A 439 -95.84 -72.46 -37.78
C MET A 439 -95.07 -71.88 -36.60
N ASP A 440 -93.80 -72.25 -36.44
CA ASP A 440 -92.91 -71.59 -35.47
C ASP A 440 -93.04 -70.08 -35.68
N LYS A 441 -93.41 -69.34 -34.64
CA LYS A 441 -93.45 -67.88 -34.70
C LYS A 441 -92.10 -67.33 -35.16
N ASP A 442 -91.03 -67.92 -34.67
CA ASP A 442 -89.64 -67.64 -35.04
C ASP A 442 -89.38 -67.79 -36.55
N LYS A 443 -90.09 -68.71 -37.25
CA LYS A 443 -89.98 -68.88 -38.72
C LYS A 443 -90.86 -67.91 -39.50
N GLU A 444 -92.03 -67.56 -38.97
CA GLU A 444 -92.92 -66.56 -39.58
C GLU A 444 -92.33 -65.14 -39.43
N GLU A 445 -91.74 -64.83 -38.27
CA GLU A 445 -91.00 -63.58 -38.03
C GLU A 445 -89.71 -63.51 -38.85
N MET A 446 -88.93 -64.60 -38.94
CA MET A 446 -87.71 -64.62 -39.77
C MET A 446 -88.03 -64.45 -41.27
N LEU A 447 -89.14 -64.98 -41.78
CA LEU A 447 -89.59 -64.74 -43.15
C LEU A 447 -90.13 -63.31 -43.38
N PHE A 448 -90.73 -62.70 -42.35
CA PHE A 448 -91.27 -61.34 -42.43
C PHE A 448 -90.21 -60.24 -42.32
N PHE A 449 -89.07 -60.50 -41.67
CA PHE A 449 -87.99 -59.52 -41.47
C PHE A 449 -86.78 -59.68 -42.40
N PHE A 450 -86.57 -60.84 -43.04
CA PHE A 450 -85.38 -61.11 -43.86
C PHE A 450 -85.69 -61.51 -45.33
N THR A 451 -86.85 -61.09 -45.86
CA THR A 451 -87.18 -61.14 -47.31
C THR A 451 -87.69 -59.79 -47.80
#